data_AF-A0A7Y2C4X3-F1
#
_entry.id   AF-A0A7Y2C4X3-F1
#
_cell.length_a   1.000
_cell.length_b   1.000
_cell.length_c   1.000
_cell.angle_alpha   90.00
_cell.angle_beta   90.00
_cell.angle_gamma   90.00
#
_symmetry.space_group_name_H-M   'P 1'
#
loop_
_entity.id
_entity.type
_entity.pdbx_description
1 polymer ?
#
loop_
_entity_poly.entity_id
_entity_poly.type
_entity_poly.pdbx_seq_one_letter_code
_entity_poly.pdbx_strand_id
1 'polypeptide(L)'
;MALFFSGRLFFWKCIPWRRSLLAFVWTLLPWAIFANCSVSCIPTFNHSIGTEGFYIISPSDLLSDPDCDPLDFHVIVFDEGGVPSGDTIDCRHEGQSITAQLFETASGNSCITQIDVFDLLPPTIMGGDTLIDCGLPTEPDILGYPGVLDNCTSLDTSDLDYDDVITNYNCLEIVNGDTLNALIQRTWTTTDDAGNQGQFIQLIKIRKTTV
;
A
#
# COMPACT_ATOMS: atom_id res chain seq x y z
N MET A 1 31.72 -45.80 -77.77
CA MET A 1 33.17 -45.77 -78.04
C MET A 1 33.87 -46.40 -76.84
N ALA A 2 34.59 -47.50 -77.08
CA ALA A 2 35.56 -48.21 -76.21
C ALA A 2 35.17 -48.44 -74.73
N LEU A 3 34.84 -49.65 -74.24
CA LEU A 3 35.62 -50.89 -74.06
C LEU A 3 37.03 -50.73 -73.46
N PHE A 4 37.31 -51.59 -72.45
CA PHE A 4 38.58 -52.02 -71.82
C PHE A 4 39.02 -51.35 -70.50
N PHE A 5 39.46 -52.05 -69.45
CA PHE A 5 39.46 -53.48 -69.02
C PHE A 5 39.98 -53.50 -67.56
N SER A 6 39.72 -54.60 -66.83
CA SER A 6 40.69 -55.31 -65.95
C SER A 6 40.06 -55.79 -64.65
N GLY A 7 39.93 -57.12 -64.53
CA GLY A 7 39.65 -57.79 -63.27
C GLY A 7 40.93 -58.14 -62.50
N ARG A 8 40.80 -58.37 -61.18
CA ARG A 8 41.52 -59.45 -60.50
C ARG A 8 40.92 -59.77 -59.13
N LEU A 9 41.07 -61.05 -58.82
CA LEU A 9 40.47 -61.85 -57.76
C LEU A 9 41.02 -61.59 -56.36
N PHE A 10 40.14 -61.87 -55.37
CA PHE A 10 40.36 -62.46 -54.04
C PHE A 10 41.51 -61.97 -53.18
N PHE A 11 41.18 -61.55 -51.95
CA PHE A 11 41.62 -62.27 -50.74
C PHE A 11 40.69 -61.89 -49.58
N TRP A 12 39.93 -62.86 -49.07
CA TRP A 12 39.28 -62.75 -47.77
C TRP A 12 40.37 -62.71 -46.69
N LYS A 13 40.44 -61.60 -45.95
CA LYS A 13 41.07 -61.56 -44.63
C LYS A 13 40.02 -61.12 -43.62
N CYS A 14 39.66 -62.04 -42.73
CA CYS A 14 38.95 -61.75 -41.50
C CYS A 14 39.72 -60.66 -40.72
N ILE A 15 39.06 -59.54 -40.44
CA ILE A 15 39.55 -58.52 -39.51
C ILE A 15 38.62 -58.54 -38.29
N PRO A 16 39.16 -58.67 -37.07
CA PRO A 16 38.37 -58.91 -35.88
C PRO A 16 37.57 -57.67 -35.48
N TRP A 17 36.37 -57.93 -34.95
CA TRP A 17 35.45 -56.95 -34.38
C TRP A 17 36.15 -56.10 -33.30
N ARG A 18 36.42 -54.84 -33.62
CA ARG A 18 36.78 -53.83 -32.63
C ARG A 18 35.51 -53.03 -32.33
N ARG A 19 34.89 -53.34 -31.17
CA ARG A 19 33.73 -52.65 -30.61
C ARG A 19 34.04 -51.15 -30.52
N SER A 20 33.51 -50.38 -31.47
CA SER A 20 33.51 -48.92 -31.36
C SER A 20 32.39 -48.54 -30.40
N LEU A 21 32.77 -48.17 -29.18
CA LEU A 21 31.91 -47.50 -28.23
C LEU A 21 31.57 -46.13 -28.83
N LEU A 22 30.44 -46.02 -29.51
CA LEU A 22 29.78 -44.75 -29.78
C LEU A 22 29.35 -44.19 -28.42
N ALA A 23 30.16 -43.28 -27.88
CA ALA A 23 29.75 -42.44 -26.76
C ALA A 23 28.63 -41.52 -27.26
N PHE A 24 27.38 -41.93 -27.06
CA PHE A 24 26.24 -41.05 -27.17
C PHE A 24 26.37 -40.03 -26.04
N VAL A 25 26.91 -38.86 -26.36
CA VAL A 25 26.81 -37.69 -25.49
C VAL A 25 25.34 -37.29 -25.55
N TRP A 26 24.55 -37.83 -24.63
CA TRP A 26 23.27 -37.26 -24.25
C TRP A 26 23.57 -35.87 -23.72
N THR A 27 23.46 -34.86 -24.58
CA THR A 27 23.29 -33.49 -24.10
C THR A 27 21.98 -33.51 -23.33
N LEU A 28 22.08 -33.57 -22.01
CA LEU A 28 21.00 -33.19 -21.10
C LEU A 28 20.65 -31.75 -21.47
N LEU A 29 19.73 -31.59 -22.43
CA LEU A 29 18.96 -30.38 -22.54
C LEU A 29 18.35 -30.19 -21.15
N PRO A 30 18.65 -29.09 -20.44
CA PRO A 30 18.00 -28.84 -19.17
C PRO A 30 16.51 -28.87 -19.47
N TRP A 31 15.82 -29.85 -18.90
CA TRP A 31 14.37 -29.84 -18.92
C TRP A 31 13.99 -28.50 -18.31
N ALA A 32 13.38 -27.64 -19.11
CA ALA A 32 12.70 -26.48 -18.57
C ALA A 32 11.69 -27.06 -17.59
N ILE A 33 11.99 -26.93 -16.30
CA ILE A 33 11.03 -27.19 -15.24
C ILE A 33 10.04 -26.05 -15.43
N PHE A 34 8.97 -26.29 -16.18
CA PHE A 34 7.81 -25.42 -16.12
C PHE A 34 7.32 -25.53 -14.68
N ALA A 35 7.59 -24.51 -13.87
CA ALA A 35 6.85 -24.32 -12.64
C ALA A 35 5.38 -24.27 -13.06
N ASN A 36 4.63 -25.33 -12.75
CA ASN A 36 3.23 -25.41 -13.14
C ASN A 36 2.44 -24.59 -12.12
N CYS A 37 2.53 -23.27 -12.23
CA CYS A 37 1.73 -22.36 -11.43
C CYS A 37 0.26 -22.60 -11.77
N SER A 38 -0.50 -23.15 -10.83
CA SER A 38 -1.95 -23.29 -10.98
C SER A 38 -2.61 -22.02 -10.44
N VAL A 39 -3.45 -21.39 -11.25
CA VAL A 39 -4.22 -20.19 -10.85
C VAL A 39 -5.05 -20.48 -9.61
N SER A 40 -4.61 -19.93 -8.49
CA SER A 40 -5.25 -20.11 -7.18
C SER A 40 -5.07 -18.83 -6.38
N CYS A 41 -6.18 -18.35 -5.83
CA CYS A 41 -6.25 -17.10 -5.09
C CYS A 41 -6.48 -17.37 -3.61
N ILE A 42 -6.04 -16.45 -2.75
CA ILE A 42 -6.52 -16.38 -1.38
C ILE A 42 -8.02 -16.03 -1.36
N PRO A 43 -8.80 -16.55 -0.40
CA PRO A 43 -10.26 -16.36 -0.41
C PRO A 43 -10.65 -14.93 -0.04
N THR A 44 -9.89 -14.30 0.85
CA THR A 44 -10.18 -12.97 1.41
C THR A 44 -8.89 -12.16 1.51
N PHE A 45 -8.97 -10.86 1.22
CA PHE A 45 -7.89 -9.90 1.38
C PHE A 45 -8.42 -8.66 2.10
N ASN A 46 -7.93 -8.38 3.29
CA ASN A 46 -8.40 -7.25 4.09
C ASN A 46 -7.36 -6.14 4.00
N HIS A 47 -7.78 -4.95 3.57
CA HIS A 47 -6.86 -3.85 3.35
C HIS A 47 -7.40 -2.55 3.92
N SER A 48 -6.55 -1.86 4.69
CA SER A 48 -6.82 -0.47 5.09
C SER A 48 -6.18 0.46 4.09
N ILE A 49 -6.93 1.45 3.61
CA ILE A 49 -6.41 2.47 2.71
C ILE A 49 -5.31 3.27 3.43
N GLY A 50 -4.24 3.59 2.69
CA GLY A 50 -3.10 4.35 3.21
C GLY A 50 -3.29 5.87 3.12
N THR A 51 -2.27 6.61 3.54
CA THR A 51 -2.27 8.09 3.57
C THR A 51 -2.49 8.75 2.20
N GLU A 52 -2.25 8.02 1.12
CA GLU A 52 -2.45 8.50 -0.25
C GLU A 52 -3.92 8.44 -0.70
N GLY A 53 -4.80 7.80 0.08
CA GLY A 53 -6.23 7.64 -0.25
C GLY A 53 -6.53 6.57 -1.29
N PHE A 54 -5.53 5.78 -1.69
CA PHE A 54 -5.68 4.64 -2.59
C PHE A 54 -4.63 3.55 -2.36
N TYR A 55 -4.89 2.38 -2.92
CA TYR A 55 -3.99 1.24 -2.99
C TYR A 55 -4.16 0.49 -4.30
N ILE A 56 -3.06 0.15 -4.95
CA ILE A 56 -3.06 -0.63 -6.20
C ILE A 56 -2.86 -2.10 -5.84
N ILE A 57 -3.83 -2.93 -6.20
CA ILE A 57 -3.78 -4.36 -5.94
C ILE A 57 -2.86 -5.02 -6.95
N SER A 58 -1.80 -5.63 -6.44
CA SER A 58 -0.86 -6.41 -7.22
C SER A 58 -1.29 -7.88 -7.29
N PRO A 59 -0.89 -8.61 -8.34
CA PRO A 59 -1.09 -10.05 -8.41
C PRO A 59 -0.58 -10.82 -7.18
N SER A 60 0.54 -10.38 -6.60
CA SER A 60 1.11 -10.99 -5.39
C SER A 60 0.23 -10.85 -4.15
N ASP A 61 -0.70 -9.90 -4.12
CA ASP A 61 -1.64 -9.74 -3.00
C ASP A 61 -2.73 -10.83 -3.02
N LEU A 62 -3.04 -11.35 -4.20
CA LEU A 62 -4.16 -12.29 -4.40
C LEU A 62 -3.69 -13.74 -4.57
N LEU A 63 -2.48 -13.96 -5.09
CA LEU A 63 -1.93 -15.30 -5.32
C LEU A 63 -1.79 -16.09 -4.01
N SER A 64 -2.32 -17.31 -3.98
CA SER A 64 -2.12 -18.21 -2.84
C SER A 64 -0.78 -18.93 -2.87
N ASP A 65 -0.18 -19.07 -4.06
CA ASP A 65 1.09 -19.76 -4.27
C ASP A 65 2.21 -18.73 -4.52
N PRO A 66 3.21 -18.61 -3.61
CA PRO A 66 4.28 -17.64 -3.72
C PRO A 66 5.32 -17.97 -4.79
N ASP A 67 5.33 -19.20 -5.33
CA ASP A 67 6.30 -19.62 -6.37
C ASP A 67 5.86 -19.21 -7.79
N CYS A 68 4.64 -18.70 -7.95
CA CYS A 68 4.11 -18.16 -9.19
C CYS A 68 4.78 -16.82 -9.53
N ASP A 69 5.12 -16.61 -10.82
CA ASP A 69 5.61 -15.31 -11.29
C ASP A 69 4.44 -14.31 -11.40
N PRO A 70 4.43 -13.21 -10.61
CA PRO A 70 3.34 -12.23 -10.65
C PRO A 70 3.17 -11.56 -12.02
N LEU A 71 4.19 -11.55 -12.87
CA LEU A 71 4.12 -10.94 -14.21
C LEU A 71 3.25 -11.71 -15.19
N ASP A 72 2.95 -12.97 -14.91
CA ASP A 72 2.04 -13.78 -15.73
C ASP A 72 0.56 -13.45 -15.46
N PHE A 73 0.29 -12.55 -14.52
CA PHE A 73 -1.05 -12.24 -14.04
C PHE A 73 -1.40 -10.75 -14.14
N HIS A 74 -2.70 -10.47 -14.22
CA HIS A 74 -3.24 -9.12 -14.02
C HIS A 74 -4.50 -9.18 -13.17
N VAL A 75 -4.79 -8.09 -12.48
CA VAL A 75 -5.92 -7.97 -11.54
C VAL A 75 -6.98 -7.05 -12.12
N ILE A 76 -8.24 -7.39 -11.89
CA ILE A 76 -9.37 -6.50 -12.10
C ILE A 76 -10.24 -6.53 -10.84
N VAL A 77 -10.44 -5.37 -10.24
CA VAL A 77 -11.38 -5.08 -9.16
C VAL A 77 -12.74 -4.77 -9.77
N PHE A 78 -13.79 -5.28 -9.14
CA PHE A 78 -15.17 -5.05 -9.48
C PHE A 78 -15.86 -4.31 -8.33
N ASP A 79 -16.61 -3.27 -8.66
CA ASP A 79 -17.43 -2.55 -7.68
C ASP A 79 -18.61 -3.41 -7.19
N GLU A 80 -19.42 -2.88 -6.26
CA GLU A 80 -20.61 -3.57 -5.74
C GLU A 80 -21.62 -3.93 -6.86
N GLY A 81 -21.61 -3.19 -7.97
CA GLY A 81 -22.42 -3.44 -9.15
C GLY A 81 -21.86 -4.51 -10.10
N GLY A 82 -20.68 -5.06 -9.81
CA GLY A 82 -19.98 -6.00 -10.67
C GLY A 82 -19.36 -5.34 -11.91
N VAL A 83 -19.13 -4.03 -11.89
CA VAL A 83 -18.49 -3.28 -12.98
C VAL A 83 -16.99 -3.25 -12.75
N PRO A 84 -16.16 -3.54 -13.77
CA PRO A 84 -14.71 -3.48 -13.63
C PRO A 84 -14.24 -2.04 -13.38
N SER A 85 -13.49 -1.83 -12.30
CA SER A 85 -12.99 -0.53 -11.83
C SER A 85 -11.46 -0.39 -11.95
N GLY A 86 -10.79 -1.27 -12.69
CA GLY A 86 -9.33 -1.30 -12.81
C GLY A 86 -8.71 -2.21 -11.75
N ASP A 87 -7.54 -1.85 -11.21
CA ASP A 87 -6.80 -2.63 -10.21
C ASP A 87 -6.67 -1.89 -8.86
N THR A 88 -7.25 -0.70 -8.75
CA THR A 88 -7.05 0.21 -7.63
C THR A 88 -8.28 0.25 -6.73
N ILE A 89 -8.05 0.17 -5.43
CA ILE A 89 -9.03 0.49 -4.39
C ILE A 89 -8.72 1.88 -3.83
N ASP A 90 -9.74 2.65 -3.51
CA ASP A 90 -9.63 4.03 -3.02
C ASP A 90 -10.73 4.32 -1.99
N CYS A 91 -10.74 5.52 -1.45
CA CYS A 91 -11.68 5.94 -0.40
C CYS A 91 -13.16 5.77 -0.75
N ARG A 92 -13.52 5.63 -2.04
CA ARG A 92 -14.92 5.36 -2.43
C ARG A 92 -15.35 3.92 -2.12
N HIS A 93 -14.39 3.05 -1.86
CA HIS A 93 -14.61 1.64 -1.52
C HIS A 93 -14.58 1.39 -0.01
N GLU A 94 -14.34 2.42 0.80
CA GLU A 94 -14.30 2.31 2.26
C GLU A 94 -15.60 1.70 2.81
N GLY A 95 -15.46 0.71 3.71
CA GLY A 95 -16.58 0.01 4.33
C GLY A 95 -17.27 -1.01 3.41
N GLN A 96 -16.79 -1.21 2.18
CA GLN A 96 -17.36 -2.16 1.22
C GLN A 96 -16.62 -3.49 1.22
N SER A 97 -17.35 -4.55 0.92
CA SER A 97 -16.82 -5.86 0.54
C SER A 97 -16.93 -6.03 -0.97
N ILE A 98 -15.83 -5.83 -1.69
CA ILE A 98 -15.77 -5.88 -3.16
C ILE A 98 -15.10 -7.16 -3.65
N THR A 99 -15.12 -7.41 -4.96
CA THR A 99 -14.50 -8.60 -5.54
C THR A 99 -13.36 -8.21 -6.45
N ALA A 100 -12.21 -8.87 -6.31
CA ALA A 100 -11.15 -8.83 -7.32
C ALA A 100 -11.04 -10.18 -8.02
N GLN A 101 -10.71 -10.13 -9.31
CA GLN A 101 -10.41 -11.29 -10.13
C GLN A 101 -8.97 -11.19 -10.63
N LEU A 102 -8.23 -12.26 -10.40
CA LEU A 102 -6.89 -12.46 -10.92
C LEU A 102 -6.97 -13.30 -12.20
N PHE A 103 -6.37 -12.82 -13.28
CA PHE A 103 -6.35 -13.50 -14.57
C PHE A 103 -4.94 -13.92 -14.95
N GLU A 104 -4.76 -15.18 -15.32
CA GLU A 104 -3.53 -15.68 -15.92
C GLU A 104 -3.49 -15.34 -17.41
N THR A 105 -2.43 -14.65 -17.84
CA THR A 105 -2.30 -14.09 -19.18
C THR A 105 -2.16 -15.16 -20.26
N ALA A 106 -1.52 -16.28 -19.94
CA ALA A 106 -1.24 -17.35 -20.90
C ALA A 106 -2.47 -18.22 -21.20
N SER A 107 -3.26 -18.55 -20.18
CA SER A 107 -4.35 -19.53 -20.28
C SER A 107 -5.75 -18.89 -20.29
N GLY A 108 -5.89 -17.67 -19.75
CA GLY A 108 -7.19 -17.03 -19.48
C GLY A 108 -7.92 -17.60 -18.26
N ASN A 109 -7.29 -18.52 -17.51
CA ASN A 109 -7.82 -18.98 -16.24
C ASN A 109 -7.87 -17.82 -15.25
N SER A 110 -8.83 -17.88 -14.32
CA SER A 110 -8.97 -16.86 -13.30
C SER A 110 -9.44 -17.43 -11.98
N CYS A 111 -9.13 -16.69 -10.91
CA CYS A 111 -9.67 -16.93 -9.58
C CYS A 111 -10.16 -15.60 -8.99
N ILE A 112 -11.03 -15.70 -7.99
CA ILE A 112 -11.66 -14.55 -7.34
C ILE A 112 -11.24 -14.47 -5.88
N THR A 113 -11.14 -13.24 -5.37
CA THR A 113 -10.88 -12.92 -3.98
C THR A 113 -11.89 -11.87 -3.52
N GLN A 114 -12.47 -12.07 -2.34
CA GLN A 114 -13.26 -11.04 -1.67
C GLN A 114 -12.33 -10.06 -0.96
N ILE A 115 -12.60 -8.77 -1.07
CA ILE A 115 -11.78 -7.71 -0.47
C ILE A 115 -12.63 -6.90 0.47
N ASP A 116 -12.24 -6.87 1.74
CA ASP A 116 -12.81 -5.96 2.71
C ASP A 116 -11.92 -4.73 2.82
N VAL A 117 -12.48 -3.56 2.51
CA VAL A 117 -11.76 -2.28 2.48
C VAL A 117 -12.13 -1.46 3.71
N PHE A 118 -11.11 -0.97 4.42
CA PHE A 118 -11.26 -0.18 5.63
C PHE A 118 -10.50 1.13 5.55
N ASP A 119 -10.88 2.09 6.40
CA ASP A 119 -9.99 3.16 6.81
C ASP A 119 -9.72 3.07 8.32
N LEU A 120 -8.45 3.00 8.68
CA LEU A 120 -7.95 2.91 10.05
C LEU A 120 -7.02 4.06 10.40
N LEU A 121 -6.80 5.00 9.48
CA LEU A 121 -5.92 6.13 9.69
C LEU A 121 -6.72 7.27 10.33
N PRO A 122 -6.26 7.83 11.46
CA PRO A 122 -6.94 8.97 12.05
C PRO A 122 -6.62 10.28 11.32
N PRO A 123 -7.53 11.26 11.39
CA PRO A 123 -7.26 12.61 10.93
C PRO A 123 -6.02 13.24 11.56
N THR A 124 -5.33 14.06 10.78
CA THR A 124 -4.18 14.84 11.22
C THR A 124 -4.55 16.31 11.42
N ILE A 125 -4.39 16.81 12.65
CA ILE A 125 -4.58 18.22 13.00
C ILE A 125 -3.22 18.91 13.07
N MET A 126 -3.06 20.01 12.31
CA MET A 126 -1.81 20.76 12.14
C MET A 126 -1.98 22.17 12.71
N GLY A 127 -1.48 22.39 13.93
CA GLY A 127 -1.50 23.70 14.59
C GLY A 127 -0.16 24.08 15.20
N GLY A 128 -0.15 25.19 15.93
CA GLY A 128 1.02 25.67 16.66
C GLY A 128 0.63 26.43 17.93
N ASP A 129 1.57 26.49 18.86
CA ASP A 129 1.43 27.27 20.09
C ASP A 129 1.20 28.75 19.78
N THR A 130 0.42 29.40 20.64
CA THR A 130 0.10 30.83 20.52
C THR A 130 0.54 31.58 21.76
N LEU A 131 0.96 32.82 21.59
CA LEU A 131 1.30 33.74 22.67
C LEU A 131 0.45 35.00 22.51
N ILE A 132 -0.38 35.29 23.50
CA ILE A 132 -1.23 36.48 23.52
C ILE A 132 -1.00 37.29 24.78
N ASP A 133 -1.29 38.58 24.73
CA ASP A 133 -1.22 39.46 25.88
C ASP A 133 -2.50 39.35 26.75
N CYS A 134 -2.36 39.64 28.04
CA CYS A 134 -3.46 39.60 28.99
C CYS A 134 -4.62 40.52 28.57
N GLY A 135 -5.85 40.00 28.65
CA GLY A 135 -7.07 40.72 28.27
C GLY A 135 -7.47 40.59 26.80
N LEU A 136 -6.65 39.92 25.97
CA LEU A 136 -7.06 39.53 24.63
C LEU A 136 -7.99 38.29 24.67
N PRO A 137 -8.95 38.21 23.73
CA PRO A 137 -9.80 37.03 23.56
C PRO A 137 -8.99 35.77 23.23
N THR A 138 -9.52 34.61 23.61
CA THR A 138 -8.88 33.29 23.44
C THR A 138 -9.65 32.36 22.51
N GLU A 139 -10.78 32.83 22.00
CA GLU A 139 -11.68 32.08 21.13
C GLU A 139 -11.02 31.76 19.79
N PRO A 140 -11.20 30.53 19.25
CA PRO A 140 -10.70 30.17 17.92
C PRO A 140 -11.08 31.12 16.79
N ASP A 141 -12.28 31.70 16.82
CA ASP A 141 -12.72 32.69 15.83
C ASP A 141 -11.81 33.93 15.76
N ILE A 142 -11.07 34.21 16.84
CA ILE A 142 -10.12 35.32 16.90
C ILE A 142 -8.67 34.86 16.70
N LEU A 143 -8.29 33.73 17.30
CA LEU A 143 -6.91 33.22 17.25
C LEU A 143 -6.60 32.42 15.96
N GLY A 144 -7.63 31.95 15.27
CA GLY A 144 -7.53 30.99 14.18
C GLY A 144 -7.70 29.54 14.65
N TYR A 145 -8.16 28.71 13.72
CA TYR A 145 -8.25 27.26 13.87
C TYR A 145 -6.98 26.59 13.32
N PRO A 146 -6.58 25.42 13.84
CA PRO A 146 -5.55 24.61 13.20
C PRO A 146 -6.04 24.07 11.85
N GLY A 147 -5.11 23.68 10.99
CA GLY A 147 -5.44 22.90 9.80
C GLY A 147 -5.86 21.47 10.18
N VAL A 148 -6.70 20.85 9.37
CA VAL A 148 -7.14 19.46 9.53
C VAL A 148 -7.16 18.79 8.16
N LEU A 149 -6.66 17.55 8.10
CA LEU A 149 -6.62 16.73 6.88
C LEU A 149 -6.83 15.27 7.25
N ASP A 150 -7.35 14.52 6.30
CA ASP A 150 -7.49 13.07 6.36
C ASP A 150 -7.32 12.46 4.95
N ASN A 151 -7.02 11.17 4.85
CA ASN A 151 -6.83 10.51 3.54
C ASN A 151 -8.15 10.24 2.81
N CYS A 152 -9.23 9.96 3.54
CA CYS A 152 -10.52 9.59 2.93
C CYS A 152 -11.65 10.54 3.28
N THR A 153 -11.60 11.18 4.44
CA THR A 153 -12.62 12.13 4.87
C THR A 153 -12.24 13.56 4.50
N SER A 154 -13.16 14.27 3.85
CA SER A 154 -12.98 15.70 3.58
C SER A 154 -13.34 16.50 4.84
N LEU A 155 -12.34 16.92 5.59
CA LEU A 155 -12.51 17.69 6.83
C LEU A 155 -12.25 19.18 6.64
N ASP A 156 -12.93 20.00 7.44
CA ASP A 156 -12.65 21.43 7.59
C ASP A 156 -12.71 21.90 9.06
N THR A 157 -12.56 23.21 9.28
CA THR A 157 -12.50 23.77 10.62
C THR A 157 -13.78 23.61 11.44
N SER A 158 -14.92 23.35 10.79
CA SER A 158 -16.19 23.10 11.47
C SER A 158 -16.30 21.68 12.05
N ASP A 159 -15.45 20.76 11.60
CA ASP A 159 -15.33 19.39 12.13
C ASP A 159 -14.40 19.29 13.35
N LEU A 160 -13.80 20.42 13.76
CA LEU A 160 -12.94 20.51 14.93
C LEU A 160 -13.75 20.84 16.18
N ASP A 161 -13.55 20.06 17.22
CA ASP A 161 -13.99 20.37 18.58
C ASP A 161 -12.76 20.72 19.46
N TYR A 162 -12.99 21.44 20.56
CA TYR A 162 -11.91 21.77 21.49
C TYR A 162 -12.36 21.82 22.96
N ASP A 163 -11.43 21.45 23.84
CA ASP A 163 -11.56 21.61 25.29
C ASP A 163 -10.34 22.34 25.88
N ASP A 164 -10.60 23.22 26.84
CA ASP A 164 -9.60 24.10 27.43
C ASP A 164 -9.33 23.75 28.90
N VAL A 165 -8.06 23.48 29.21
CA VAL A 165 -7.58 23.38 30.58
C VAL A 165 -6.70 24.59 30.91
N ILE A 166 -7.17 25.43 31.85
CA ILE A 166 -6.50 26.67 32.24
C ILE A 166 -5.64 26.44 33.49
N THR A 167 -4.36 26.77 33.40
CA THR A 167 -3.43 26.86 34.52
C THR A 167 -3.07 28.31 34.78
N ASN A 168 -3.47 28.84 35.94
CA ASN A 168 -3.08 30.18 36.36
C ASN A 168 -1.68 30.14 36.98
N TYR A 169 -0.81 31.03 36.55
CA TYR A 169 0.50 31.22 37.17
C TYR A 169 0.46 32.34 38.20
N ASN A 170 1.40 32.29 39.13
CA ASN A 170 1.76 33.45 39.91
C ASN A 170 2.55 34.42 39.01
N CYS A 171 2.37 35.74 39.24
CA CYS A 171 2.86 36.85 38.41
C CYS A 171 4.39 36.96 38.17
N LEU A 172 5.16 35.90 38.45
CA LEU A 172 6.63 35.83 38.40
C LEU A 172 7.15 34.67 37.54
N GLU A 173 6.27 33.84 36.94
CA GLU A 173 6.68 32.75 36.06
C GLU A 173 7.27 33.32 34.76
N ILE A 174 8.55 33.02 34.47
CA ILE A 174 9.20 33.42 33.22
C ILE A 174 9.42 32.17 32.35
N VAL A 175 8.76 32.12 31.20
CA VAL A 175 8.91 31.04 30.21
C VAL A 175 9.46 31.64 28.93
N ASN A 176 10.64 31.18 28.49
CA ASN A 176 11.32 31.68 27.29
C ASN A 176 11.51 33.22 27.24
N GLY A 177 11.63 33.86 28.41
CA GLY A 177 11.83 35.31 28.52
C GLY A 177 10.54 36.12 28.68
N ASP A 178 9.36 35.50 28.54
CA ASP A 178 8.07 36.13 28.78
C ASP A 178 7.58 35.87 30.20
N THR A 179 7.12 36.92 30.89
CA THR A 179 6.40 36.75 32.16
C THR A 179 4.96 36.32 31.86
N LEU A 180 4.59 35.10 32.23
CA LEU A 180 3.26 34.55 31.96
C LEU A 180 2.32 34.77 33.15
N ASN A 181 1.07 35.08 32.84
CA ASN A 181 -0.03 35.15 33.81
C ASN A 181 -0.80 33.83 33.88
N ALA A 182 -0.96 33.15 32.75
CA ALA A 182 -1.64 31.86 32.64
C ALA A 182 -1.17 31.08 31.41
N LEU A 183 -1.45 29.78 31.41
CA LEU A 183 -1.33 28.87 30.27
C LEU A 183 -2.68 28.20 30.05
N ILE A 184 -3.18 28.25 28.82
CA ILE A 184 -4.32 27.43 28.39
C ILE A 184 -3.77 26.28 27.56
N GLN A 185 -4.05 25.06 27.99
CA GLN A 185 -3.83 23.88 27.18
C GLN A 185 -5.13 23.55 26.47
N ARG A 186 -5.20 23.89 25.18
CA ARG A 186 -6.35 23.60 24.31
C ARG A 186 -6.14 22.26 23.62
N THR A 187 -7.07 21.34 23.80
CA THR A 187 -7.06 20.04 23.13
C THR A 187 -8.04 20.08 21.98
N TRP A 188 -7.53 20.03 20.75
CA TRP A 188 -8.31 19.91 19.53
C TRP A 188 -8.59 18.45 19.22
N THR A 189 -9.82 18.14 18.83
CA THR A 189 -10.24 16.80 18.42
C THR A 189 -11.08 16.84 17.17
N THR A 190 -11.01 15.80 16.35
CA THR A 190 -11.89 15.59 15.21
C THR A 190 -12.06 14.09 14.98
N THR A 191 -13.08 13.70 14.22
CA THR A 191 -13.39 12.30 13.89
C THR A 191 -13.70 12.23 12.40
N ASP A 192 -13.13 11.24 11.72
CA ASP A 192 -13.43 10.97 10.32
C ASP A 192 -14.75 10.20 10.14
N ASP A 193 -15.15 9.93 8.89
CA ASP A 193 -16.38 9.19 8.60
C ASP A 193 -16.31 7.71 9.02
N ALA A 194 -15.09 7.14 9.10
CA ALA A 194 -14.81 5.77 9.55
C ALA A 194 -14.84 5.61 11.08
N GLY A 195 -14.82 6.71 11.83
CA GLY A 195 -14.82 6.76 13.29
C GLY A 195 -13.43 6.83 13.94
N ASN A 196 -12.35 7.01 13.18
CA ASN A 196 -11.00 7.25 13.71
C ASN A 196 -10.88 8.68 14.24
N GLN A 197 -10.15 8.85 15.34
CA GLN A 197 -10.07 10.13 16.06
C GLN A 197 -8.69 10.76 15.96
N GLY A 198 -8.65 12.02 15.49
CA GLY A 198 -7.47 12.87 15.48
C GLY A 198 -7.42 13.79 16.71
N GLN A 199 -6.22 14.06 17.23
CA GLN A 199 -6.01 14.97 18.36
C GLN A 199 -4.75 15.82 18.20
N PHE A 200 -4.83 17.08 18.62
CA PHE A 200 -3.67 17.98 18.74
C PHE A 200 -3.78 18.88 19.98
N ILE A 201 -2.68 19.03 20.72
CA ILE A 201 -2.62 19.92 21.88
C ILE A 201 -1.92 21.22 21.49
N GLN A 202 -2.63 22.33 21.67
CA GLN A 202 -2.12 23.68 21.50
C GLN A 202 -1.87 24.33 22.86
N LEU A 203 -0.70 24.97 23.01
CA LEU A 203 -0.43 25.80 24.18
C LEU A 203 -0.69 27.28 23.86
N ILE A 204 -1.64 27.89 24.56
CA ILE A 204 -1.92 29.33 24.47
C ILE A 204 -1.35 29.99 25.73
N LYS A 205 -0.24 30.69 25.57
CA LYS A 205 0.50 31.37 26.63
C LYS A 205 -0.06 32.78 26.79
N ILE A 206 -0.46 33.14 28.01
CA ILE A 206 -0.97 34.47 28.31
C ILE A 206 0.16 35.30 28.93
N ARG A 207 0.76 36.18 28.13
CA ARG A 207 1.80 37.10 28.57
C ARG A 207 1.20 38.22 29.42
N LYS A 208 1.89 38.54 30.51
CA LYS A 208 1.63 39.76 31.27
C LYS A 208 2.27 40.96 30.57
N THR A 209 1.47 41.96 30.23
CA THR A 209 1.96 43.28 29.83
C THR A 209 2.15 44.15 31.07
N THR A 210 3.29 44.82 31.20
CA THR A 210 3.46 45.89 32.18
C THR A 210 2.61 47.09 31.74
N VAL A 211 1.51 47.33 32.47
CA VAL A 211 0.80 48.62 32.46
C VAL A 211 1.60 49.66 33.24
#